data_AF-A0A3N9MZM5-F1
#
_entry.id   AF-A0A3N9MZM5-F1
#
_cell.length_a   1.000
_cell.length_b   1.000
_cell.length_c   1.000
_cell.angle_alpha   90.00
_cell.angle_beta   90.00
_cell.angle_gamma   90.00
#
_symmetry.space_group_name_H-M   'P 1'
#
loop_
_entity.id
_entity.type
_entity.pdbx_description
1 polymer ?
#
loop_
_entity_poly.entity_id
_entity_poly.type
_entity_poly.pdbx_seq_one_letter_code
_entity_poly.pdbx_strand_id
1 'polypeptide(L)' 'MELIDLTHKLTDQTPFYPGSPRPEISAIASIDADGFREKLLKITSHT' A
#
# COMPACT_ATOMS: atom_id res chain seq x y z
N MET A 1 29.31 3.83 7.27
CA MET A 1 28.06 4.32 7.86
C MET A 1 26.96 3.40 7.36
N GLU A 2 26.24 2.75 8.26
CA GLU A 2 25.17 1.81 7.93
C GLU A 2 23.84 2.55 7.93
N LEU A 3 22.99 2.29 6.95
CA LEU A 3 21.64 2.86 6.85
C LEU A 3 20.64 1.79 7.26
N ILE A 4 19.87 2.08 8.30
CA ILE A 4 18.86 1.16 8.84
C ILE A 4 17.48 1.71 8.48
N ASP A 5 16.69 0.90 7.77
CA ASP A 5 15.28 1.19 7.49
C ASP A 5 14.41 0.68 8.64
N LEU A 6 13.63 1.59 9.25
CA LEU A 6 12.75 1.31 10.38
C LEU A 6 11.27 1.27 9.96
N THR A 7 10.98 1.17 8.67
CA THR A 7 9.61 1.12 8.13
C THR A 7 9.11 -0.31 7.94
N HIS A 8 7.80 -0.50 8.08
CA HIS A 8 7.14 -1.73 7.65
C HIS A 8 6.62 -1.58 6.21
N LYS A 9 6.66 -2.68 5.46
CA LYS A 9 6.08 -2.71 4.12
C LYS A 9 4.54 -2.66 4.21
N LEU A 10 3.93 -1.73 3.49
CA LEU A 10 2.49 -1.71 3.28
C LEU A 10 2.06 -2.85 2.36
N THR A 11 1.17 -3.69 2.86
CA THR A 11 0.58 -4.85 2.17
C THR A 11 -0.91 -4.98 2.54
N ASP A 12 -1.61 -5.93 1.92
CA ASP A 12 -3.00 -6.26 2.29
C ASP A 12 -3.14 -6.89 3.69
N GLN A 13 -2.01 -7.18 4.34
CA GLN A 13 -1.92 -7.71 5.72
C GLN A 13 -1.37 -6.66 6.70
N THR A 14 -1.24 -5.39 6.28
CA THR A 14 -0.81 -4.31 7.17
C THR A 14 -1.74 -4.27 8.39
N PRO A 15 -1.21 -4.31 9.62
CA PRO A 15 -2.04 -4.17 10.80
C PRO A 15 -2.68 -2.79 10.81
N PHE A 16 -3.87 -2.68 11.39
CA PHE A 16 -4.59 -1.43 11.49
C PHE A 16 -5.27 -1.34 12.85
N TYR A 17 -5.51 -0.12 13.32
CA TYR A 17 -6.12 0.09 14.62
C TYR A 17 -7.58 -0.40 14.63
N PRO A 18 -8.04 -1.13 15.67
CA PRO A 18 -9.41 -1.59 15.77
C PRO A 18 -10.43 -0.44 15.63
N GLY A 19 -11.36 -0.57 14.69
CA GLY A 19 -12.36 0.45 14.38
C GLY A 19 -11.94 1.46 13.30
N SER A 20 -10.67 1.51 12.89
CA SER A 20 -10.26 2.23 11.69
C SER A 20 -10.58 1.43 10.41
N PRO A 21 -10.84 2.09 9.28
CA PRO A 21 -10.94 1.42 7.98
C PRO A 21 -9.70 0.57 7.70
N ARG A 22 -9.93 -0.63 7.15
CA ARG A 22 -8.86 -1.53 6.70
C ARG A 22 -8.10 -0.89 5.52
N PRO A 23 -6.76 -0.90 5.53
CA PRO A 23 -5.95 -0.53 4.36
C PRO A 23 -6.31 -1.40 3.15
N GLU A 24 -6.42 -0.80 1.96
CA GLU A 24 -6.76 -1.50 0.73
C GLU A 24 -5.79 -1.12 -0.39
N ILE A 25 -5.27 -2.13 -1.09
CA ILE A 25 -4.50 -1.97 -2.31
C ILE A 25 -5.20 -2.73 -3.43
N SER A 26 -5.74 -2.01 -4.42
CA SER A 26 -6.44 -2.62 -5.55
C SER A 26 -5.86 -2.18 -6.90
N ALA A 27 -5.80 -3.08 -7.87
CA ALA A 27 -5.40 -2.73 -9.23
C ALA A 27 -6.56 -2.03 -9.94
N ILE A 28 -6.30 -0.88 -10.55
CA ILE A 28 -7.35 -0.10 -11.24
C ILE A 28 -7.14 -0.02 -12.76
N ALA A 29 -5.91 -0.18 -13.24
CA ALA A 29 -5.62 -0.25 -14.67
C ALA A 29 -4.33 -1.04 -14.95
N SER A 30 -4.30 -1.74 -16.08
CA SER A 30 -3.09 -2.32 -16.68
C SER A 30 -3.19 -2.15 -18.18
N ILE A 31 -2.18 -1.54 -18.79
CA ILE A 31 -2.04 -1.41 -20.24
C ILE A 31 -0.69 -2.00 -20.60
N ASP A 32 -0.67 -3.31 -20.84
CA ASP A 32 0.58 -4.08 -20.98
C ASP A 32 1.39 -3.64 -22.20
N ALA A 33 0.71 -3.25 -23.29
CA ALA A 33 1.36 -2.75 -24.50
C ALA A 33 2.21 -1.50 -24.25
N ASP A 34 1.79 -0.65 -23.31
CA ASP A 34 2.47 0.59 -22.95
C ASP A 34 3.31 0.44 -21.67
N GLY A 35 3.33 -0.77 -21.08
CA GLY A 35 4.01 -1.05 -19.82
C GLY A 35 3.40 -0.31 -18.61
N PHE A 36 2.13 0.09 -18.69
CA PHE A 36 1.47 0.85 -17.63
C PHE A 36 0.72 -0.06 -16.66
N ARG A 37 0.88 0.20 -15.36
CA ARG A 37 0.10 -0.46 -14.31
C ARG A 37 -0.17 0.50 -13.17
N GLU A 38 -1.43 0.61 -12.80
CA GLU A 38 -1.88 1.50 -11.74
C GLU A 38 -2.62 0.74 -10.65
N LYS A 39 -2.34 1.14 -9.40
CA LYS A 39 -3.04 0.66 -8.23
C LYS A 39 -3.59 1.83 -7.43
N LEU A 40 -4.78 1.65 -6.88
CA LEU A 40 -5.37 2.55 -5.90
C LEU A 40 -4.96 2.10 -4.49
N LEU A 41 -4.43 3.04 -3.71
CA LEU A 41 -4.11 2.86 -2.30
C LEU A 41 -5.13 3.65 -1.48
N LYS A 42 -5.87 2.96 -0.59
CA LYS A 42 -6.75 3.58 0.41
C LYS A 42 -6.20 3.28 1.79
N ILE A 43 -5.82 4.33 2.52
CA ILE A 43 -5.29 4.24 3.89
C ILE A 43 -5.86 5.38 4.74
N THR A 44 -5.71 5.24 6.06
CA THR A 44 -5.90 6.35 6.98
C THR A 44 -4.56 6.99 7.32
N SER A 45 -4.55 8.20 7.88
CA SER A 45 -3.32 8.89 8.28
C SER A 45 -2.54 8.21 9.41
N HIS A 46 -3.13 7.21 10.08
CA HIS A 46 -2.56 6.46 11.20
C HIS A 46 -2.45 4.96 10.88
N THR A 47 -2.25 4.62 9.60
CA THR A 47 -1.94 3.26 9.14
C THR A 47 -0.44 3.00 9.21
#